data_AF-A0A7C5QSY7-F1
#
_entry.id   AF-A0A7C5QSY7-F1
#
_cell.length_a   1.000
_cell.length_b   1.000
_cell.length_c   1.000
_cell.angle_alpha   90.00
_cell.angle_beta   90.00
_cell.angle_gamma   90.00
#
_symmetry.space_group_name_H-M   'P 1'
#
loop_
_entity.id
_entity.type
_entity.pdbx_description
1 polymer ?
#
loop_
_entity_poly.entity_id
_entity_poly.type
_entity_poly.pdbx_seq_one_letter_code
_entity_poly.pdbx_strand_id
1 'polypeptide(L)' 'NAQDLLQSAAQTLGLTARGYHRILRVARTLADLDGCENIKRLHVAEALSHRRSDTSASGQRQQAKSRQSWPK' A
#
# COMPACT_ATOMS: atom_id res chain seq x y z
N ASN A 1 6.83 16.00 -10.05
CA ASN A 1 6.90 14.74 -10.84
C ASN A 1 6.41 13.53 -10.02
N ALA A 2 6.40 12.32 -10.60
CA ALA A 2 5.94 11.09 -9.93
C ALA A 2 6.88 10.64 -8.80
N GLN A 3 8.19 10.79 -9.01
CA GLN A 3 9.24 10.52 -8.02
C GLN A 3 9.08 11.38 -6.77
N ASP A 4 8.86 12.70 -6.94
CA ASP A 4 8.66 13.62 -5.82
C ASP A 4 7.44 13.22 -4.97
N LEU A 5 6.33 12.83 -5.62
CA LEU A 5 5.13 12.37 -4.90
C LEU A 5 5.45 11.16 -4.03
N LEU A 6 6.16 10.17 -4.59
CA LEU A 6 6.50 8.96 -3.88
C LEU A 6 7.47 9.23 -2.73
N GLN A 7 8.44 10.12 -2.92
CA GLN A 7 9.41 10.49 -1.89
C GLN A 7 8.77 11.25 -0.74
N SER A 8 7.92 12.25 -1.03
CA SER A 8 7.15 12.94 0.01
C SER A 8 6.23 11.98 0.74
N ALA A 9 5.53 11.08 0.02
CA ALA A 9 4.68 10.08 0.65
C ALA A 9 5.48 9.10 1.52
N ALA A 10 6.70 8.73 1.12
CA ALA A 10 7.57 7.86 1.91
C ALA A 10 7.94 8.49 3.25
N GLN A 11 8.24 9.80 3.25
CA GLN A 11 8.54 10.56 4.46
C GLN A 11 7.30 10.72 5.34
N THR A 12 6.17 11.16 4.77
CA THR A 12 4.93 11.41 5.55
C THR A 12 4.32 10.12 6.10
N LEU A 13 4.35 9.02 5.35
CA LEU A 13 3.72 7.75 5.74
C LEU A 13 4.68 6.78 6.45
N GLY A 14 5.94 7.19 6.68
CA GLY A 14 6.97 6.34 7.27
C GLY A 14 7.18 5.03 6.48
N LEU A 15 7.24 5.10 5.15
CA LEU A 15 7.41 3.89 4.34
C LEU A 15 8.80 3.30 4.57
N THR A 16 8.84 2.03 4.98
CA THR A 16 10.07 1.26 4.92
C THR A 16 10.51 1.04 3.47
N ALA A 17 11.77 0.68 3.24
CA ALA A 17 12.26 0.33 1.90
C ALA A 17 11.36 -0.72 1.20
N ARG A 18 10.86 -1.70 1.96
CA ARG A 18 9.90 -2.69 1.44
C ARG A 18 8.55 -2.08 1.08
N GLY A 19 8.05 -1.16 1.90
CA GLY A 19 6.81 -0.41 1.62
C GLY A 19 6.95 0.41 0.33
N TYR A 20 8.07 1.11 0.18
CA TYR A 20 8.40 1.88 -1.02
C TYR A 20 8.40 1.00 -2.28
N HIS A 21 9.10 -0.14 -2.24
CA HIS A 21 9.13 -1.10 -3.36
C HIS A 21 7.76 -1.68 -3.68
N ARG A 22 6.91 -1.94 -2.68
CA ARG A 22 5.54 -2.43 -2.92
C ARG A 22 4.72 -1.39 -3.68
N ILE A 23 4.84 -0.10 -3.33
CA ILE A 23 4.16 0.99 -4.05
C ILE A 23 4.64 1.08 -5.49
N LEU A 24 5.96 0.99 -5.74
CA LEU A 24 6.50 1.00 -7.10
C LEU A 24 5.96 -0.15 -7.96
N ARG A 25 5.85 -1.36 -7.41
CA ARG A 25 5.30 -2.51 -8.14
C ARG A 25 3.84 -2.28 -8.53
N VAL A 26 3.02 -1.79 -7.61
CA VAL A 26 1.60 -1.51 -7.89
C VAL A 26 1.49 -0.37 -8.92
N ALA A 27 2.26 0.71 -8.76
CA ALA A 27 2.26 1.81 -9.71
C ALA A 27 2.72 1.38 -11.11
N ARG A 28 3.66 0.42 -11.22
CA ARG A 28 4.04 -0.18 -12.50
C ARG A 28 2.89 -0.96 -13.12
N THR A 29 2.22 -1.82 -12.35
CA THR A 29 1.05 -2.56 -12.84
C THR A 29 -0.05 -1.63 -13.33
N LEU A 30 -0.32 -0.53 -12.61
CA LEU A 30 -1.30 0.48 -13.06
C LEU A 30 -0.85 1.16 -14.36
N ALA A 31 0.44 1.48 -14.51
CA ALA A 31 0.97 2.04 -15.75
C ALA A 31 0.83 1.06 -16.92
N ASP A 32 1.10 -0.22 -16.69
CA ASP A 32 0.95 -1.27 -17.71
C ASP A 32 -0.53 -1.43 -18.12
N LEU A 33 -1.47 -1.34 -17.17
CA LEU A 33 -2.92 -1.35 -17.45
C LEU A 33 -3.40 -0.12 -18.21
N ASP A 34 -2.80 1.04 -17.97
CA ASP A 34 -3.06 2.29 -18.69
C ASP A 34 -2.35 2.37 -20.06
N GLY A 35 -1.61 1.31 -20.45
CA GLY A 35 -0.82 1.29 -21.68
C GLY A 35 0.33 2.30 -21.71
N CYS A 36 0.75 2.77 -20.53
CA CYS A 36 1.80 3.78 -20.38
C CYS A 36 3.16 3.13 -20.11
N GLU A 37 4.15 3.46 -20.94
CA GLU A 37 5.52 2.96 -20.74
C GLU A 37 6.17 3.52 -19.47
N ASN A 38 5.80 4.74 -19.08
CA ASN A 38 6.33 5.44 -17.91
C ASN A 38 5.31 5.53 -16.78
N ILE A 39 5.79 5.38 -15.54
CA ILE A 39 4.97 5.60 -14.35
C ILE A 39 4.69 7.09 -14.20
N LYS A 40 3.41 7.46 -14.32
CA LYS A 40 2.91 8.81 -14.11
C LYS A 40 2.58 9.05 -12.65
N ARG A 41 2.43 10.33 -12.28
CA ARG A 41 2.02 10.76 -10.93
C ARG A 41 0.69 10.12 -10.50
N LEU A 42 -0.24 9.94 -11.44
CA LEU A 42 -1.55 9.31 -11.19
C LEU A 42 -1.40 7.88 -10.67
N HIS A 43 -0.60 7.05 -11.34
CA HIS A 43 -0.37 5.64 -10.94
C HIS A 43 0.23 5.53 -9.53
N VAL A 44 1.13 6.45 -9.15
CA VAL A 44 1.69 6.50 -7.79
C VAL A 44 0.63 6.90 -6.77
N ALA A 45 -0.22 7.89 -7.09
CA ALA A 45 -1.29 8.34 -6.20
C ALA A 45 -2.31 7.22 -5.93
N GLU A 46 -2.69 6.47 -6.96
CA GLU A 46 -3.56 5.30 -6.84
C GLU A 46 -2.90 4.17 -6.02
N ALA A 47 -1.64 3.83 -6.31
CA ALA A 47 -0.91 2.81 -5.56
C ALA A 47 -0.80 3.14 -4.06
N LEU A 48 -0.54 4.40 -3.71
CA LEU A 48 -0.53 4.88 -2.32
C LEU A 48 -1.91 4.75 -1.66
N SER A 49 -2.99 4.94 -2.43
CA SER A 49 -4.37 4.81 -1.96
C SER A 49 -4.73 3.36 -1.64
N HIS A 50 -4.30 2.41 -2.48
CA HIS A 50 -4.48 0.98 -2.23
C HIS A 50 -3.77 0.47 -0.96
N ARG A 51 -2.64 1.06 -0.57
CA ARG A 51 -1.97 0.69 0.68
C ARG A 51 -2.83 1.03 1.92
N ARG A 52 -3.54 2.16 1.90
CA ARG A 52 -4.39 2.56 3.03
C ARG A 52 -5.54 1.58 3.24
N SER A 53 -6.08 0.99 2.16
CA SER A 53 -7.10 -0.06 2.22
C SER A 53 -6.56 -1.44 2.66
N ASP A 54 -5.32 -1.79 2.34
CA ASP A 54 -4.70 -3.08 2.73
C ASP A 54 -4.43 -3.15 4.24
N THR A 55 -3.98 -2.03 4.84
CA THR A 55 -3.70 -1.97 6.28
C THR A 55 -4.98 -2.02 7.13
N SER A 56 -6.08 -1.40 6.71
CA SER A 56 -7.32 -1.39 7.50
C SER A 56 -7.98 -2.77 7.60
N ALA A 57 -7.76 -3.65 6.61
CA ALA A 57 -8.31 -5.01 6.62
C ALA A 57 -7.54 -5.99 7.53
N SER A 58 -6.26 -5.73 7.84
CA SER A 58 -5.41 -6.64 8.62
C SER A 58 -5.43 -6.41 10.13
N GLY A 59 -6.00 -5.28 10.60
CA GLY A 59 -6.16 -4.97 12.03
C GLY A 59 -7.34 -5.65 12.74
N GLN A 60 -8.33 -6.17 12.01
CA GLN A 60 -9.56 -6.73 12.60
C GLN A 60 -9.52 -8.24 12.91
N ARG A 61 -8.48 -8.99 12.50
CA ARG A 61 -8.41 -10.45 12.73
C ARG A 61 -7.71 -10.89 14.02
N GLN A 62 -7.12 -9.97 14.81
CA GLN A 62 -6.40 -10.34 16.04
C GLN A 62 -7.22 -10.22 17.33
N GLN A 63 -8.50 -9.86 17.26
CA GLN A 63 -9.37 -9.70 18.43
C GLN A 63 -10.58 -10.66 18.41
N ALA A 64 -10.38 -11.89 17.95
CA ALA A 64 -11.42 -12.94 17.97
C ALA A 64 -10.90 -14.27 18.53
N LYS A 65 -9.89 -14.24 19.42
CA LYS A 65 -9.33 -15.44 20.06
C LYS A 65 -9.16 -15.36 21.59
N SER A 66 -9.91 -14.47 22.25
CA SER A 66 -9.95 -14.37 23.73
C SER A 66 -11.32 -14.72 24.35
N ARG A 67 -12.22 -15.36 23.60
CA ARG A 67 -13.56 -15.76 24.10
C ARG A 67 -13.88 -17.25 23.96
N GLN A 68 -12.85 -18.11 23.89
CA GLN A 68 -13.05 -19.56 23.98
C GLN A 68 -12.11 -20.13 25.03
N SER A 69 -12.46 -19.83 26.29
CA SER A 69 -12.21 -20.75 27.40
C SER A 69 -12.89 -22.06 27.01
N TRP A 70 -12.09 -23.07 26.68
CA TRP A 70 -12.55 -24.43 26.46
C TRP A 70 -12.79 -25.03 27.84
N PRO A 71 -14.03 -25.30 28.28
CA PRO A 71 -14.23 -26.06 29.50
C PRO A 71 -13.79 -27.51 29.23
N LYS A 72 -13.01 -28.09 30.14
CA LYS A 72 -12.69 -29.51 30.10
C LYS A 72 -13.95 -30.35 30.22
#